data_AF-A0A820K497-F1
#
_entry.id   AF-A0A820K497-F1
#
_cell.length_a   1.000
_cell.length_b   1.000
_cell.length_c   1.000
_cell.angle_alpha   90.00
_cell.angle_beta   90.00
_cell.angle_gamma   90.00
#
_symmetry.space_group_name_H-M   'P 1'
#
loop_
_entity.id
_entity.type
_entity.pdbx_description
1 polymer ?
#
loop_
_entity_poly.entity_id
_entity_poly.type
_entity_poly.pdbx_seq_one_letter_code
_entity_poly.pdbx_strand_id
1 'polypeptide(L)'
;YKNFVSNTIKLHPVCSSRFVSQEWIHALYLSNASQYGVSDFRTTASSQFEILSSFCSLAQDIVDHTKNDVSSEEFVTIDLLSDEQVQHEVDAIIESFKNSASARMIMFLDYFRSTIRGNYLISALNTNLIVEIPYNFSVRMYTILNPTMYTLTNGSILTCSKDNP
;
A
#
# COMPACT_ATOMS: atom_id res chain seq x y z
N TYR A 1 25.78 20.26 -24.59
CA TYR A 1 25.02 18.99 -24.57
C TYR A 1 23.58 19.33 -24.20
N LYS A 2 22.61 18.95 -25.03
CA LYS A 2 21.17 19.24 -24.83
C LYS A 2 20.49 18.00 -24.25
N ASN A 3 19.49 18.18 -23.40
CA ASN A 3 18.65 17.08 -22.90
C ASN A 3 18.05 16.31 -24.08
N PHE A 4 18.29 14.99 -24.14
CA PHE A 4 17.76 14.12 -25.21
C PHE A 4 16.36 13.61 -24.91
N VAL A 5 15.98 13.51 -23.63
CA VAL A 5 14.70 12.94 -23.18
C VAL A 5 14.05 13.87 -22.17
N SER A 6 12.73 14.07 -22.29
CA SER A 6 11.90 14.82 -21.34
C SER A 6 10.74 13.95 -20.89
N ASN A 7 10.83 13.42 -19.67
CA ASN A 7 9.80 12.57 -19.10
C ASN A 7 8.94 13.32 -18.07
N THR A 8 7.63 13.15 -18.15
CA THR A 8 6.68 13.65 -17.15
C THR A 8 5.99 12.46 -16.49
N ILE A 9 6.20 12.30 -15.20
CA ILE A 9 5.59 11.22 -14.42
C ILE A 9 4.26 11.75 -13.85
N LYS A 10 3.19 10.97 -14.00
CA LYS A 10 1.86 11.28 -13.46
C LYS A 10 1.44 10.17 -12.51
N LEU A 11 1.17 10.54 -11.27
CA LEU A 11 0.57 9.63 -10.29
C LEU A 11 -0.91 9.40 -10.61
N HIS A 12 -1.49 8.39 -9.96
CA HIS A 12 -2.92 8.12 -10.06
C HIS A 12 -3.73 9.36 -9.64
N PRO A 13 -4.80 9.75 -10.35
CA PRO A 13 -5.56 10.99 -10.09
C PRO A 13 -6.07 11.13 -8.65
N VAL A 14 -6.28 10.01 -7.96
CA VAL A 14 -6.66 9.96 -6.54
C VAL A 14 -5.66 10.70 -5.63
N CYS A 15 -4.36 10.67 -5.96
CA CYS A 15 -3.30 11.32 -5.19
C CYS A 15 -3.31 12.85 -5.32
N SER A 16 -4.01 13.38 -6.31
CA SER A 16 -4.28 14.82 -6.47
C SER A 16 -5.72 15.20 -6.09
N SER A 17 -6.51 14.25 -5.57
CA SER A 17 -7.92 14.46 -5.26
C SER A 17 -8.12 14.92 -3.81
N ARG A 18 -9.32 15.43 -3.51
CA ARG A 18 -9.72 15.73 -2.12
C ARG A 18 -9.65 14.52 -1.19
N PHE A 19 -9.67 13.30 -1.71
CA PHE A 19 -9.74 12.09 -0.88
C PHE A 19 -8.48 11.82 -0.05
N VAL A 20 -7.35 12.41 -0.44
CA VAL A 20 -6.09 12.31 0.31
C VAL A 20 -5.82 13.54 1.17
N SER A 21 -6.72 14.54 1.13
CA SER A 21 -6.55 15.78 1.88
C SER A 21 -6.90 15.60 3.35
N GLN A 22 -6.22 16.34 4.21
CA GLN A 22 -6.45 16.24 5.66
C GLN A 22 -7.86 16.71 6.03
N GLU A 23 -8.43 17.66 5.29
CA GLU A 23 -9.80 18.13 5.49
C GLU A 23 -10.81 17.00 5.28
N TRP A 24 -10.63 16.19 4.24
CA TRP A 24 -11.51 15.04 3.97
C TRP A 24 -11.37 13.96 5.03
N ILE A 25 -10.13 13.61 5.39
CA ILE A 25 -9.84 12.60 6.41
C ILE A 25 -10.44 13.03 7.76
N HIS A 26 -10.28 14.30 8.14
CA HIS A 26 -10.84 14.84 9.37
C HIS A 26 -12.38 14.85 9.33
N ALA A 27 -12.99 15.21 8.21
CA ALA A 27 -14.44 15.22 8.06
C ALA A 27 -15.08 13.81 8.26
N LEU A 28 -14.30 12.75 8.04
CA LEU A 28 -14.71 11.36 8.23
C LEU A 28 -14.37 10.81 9.62
N TYR A 29 -13.62 11.56 10.44
CA TYR A 29 -13.24 11.12 11.77
C TYR A 29 -14.46 11.09 12.70
N LEU A 30 -14.64 9.95 13.38
CA LEU A 30 -15.73 9.73 14.30
C LEU A 30 -15.19 9.27 15.66
N SER A 31 -15.29 10.14 16.67
CA SER A 31 -14.74 9.88 18.00
C SER A 31 -15.39 8.69 18.72
N ASN A 32 -16.65 8.37 18.41
CA ASN A 32 -17.38 7.22 18.93
C ASN A 32 -17.50 6.06 17.92
N ALA A 33 -16.54 5.93 16.99
CA ALA A 33 -16.53 4.87 15.98
C ALA A 33 -16.75 3.46 16.57
N SER A 34 -16.20 3.18 17.76
CA SER A 34 -16.36 1.88 18.45
C SER A 34 -17.80 1.53 18.87
N GLN A 35 -18.73 2.49 18.82
CA GLN A 35 -20.15 2.23 19.10
C GLN A 35 -20.90 1.65 17.89
N TYR A 36 -20.30 1.70 16.70
CA TYR A 36 -20.87 1.19 15.47
C TYR A 36 -20.26 -0.16 15.12
N GLY A 37 -20.99 -0.97 14.34
CA GLY A 37 -20.49 -2.25 13.86
C GLY A 37 -19.31 -2.08 12.91
N VAL A 38 -18.43 -3.08 12.86
CA VAL A 38 -17.23 -3.08 11.98
C VAL A 38 -17.55 -3.01 10.49
N SER A 39 -18.78 -3.32 10.09
CA SER A 39 -19.28 -3.21 8.72
C SER A 39 -19.75 -1.79 8.36
N ASP A 40 -19.88 -0.89 9.34
CA ASP A 40 -20.24 0.49 9.09
C ASP A 40 -19.02 1.25 8.54
N PHE A 41 -19.13 1.73 7.31
CA PHE A 41 -18.07 2.47 6.64
C PHE A 41 -17.47 3.59 7.50
N ARG A 42 -18.30 4.28 8.29
CA ARG A 42 -17.86 5.41 9.14
C ARG A 42 -16.83 5.01 10.19
N THR A 43 -16.75 3.73 10.53
CA THR A 43 -15.78 3.22 11.51
C THR A 43 -14.37 3.05 10.93
N THR A 44 -14.26 2.89 9.61
CA THR A 44 -12.97 2.64 8.92
C THR A 44 -12.58 3.75 7.96
N ALA A 45 -13.52 4.60 7.54
CA ALA A 45 -13.33 5.54 6.45
C ALA A 45 -12.11 6.45 6.65
N SER A 46 -11.99 7.11 7.81
CA SER A 46 -10.87 8.00 8.11
C SER A 46 -9.53 7.28 7.97
N SER A 47 -9.37 6.11 8.59
CA SER A 47 -8.14 5.32 8.52
C SER A 47 -7.84 4.80 7.11
N GLN A 48 -8.86 4.44 6.33
CA GLN A 48 -8.68 4.00 4.94
C GLN A 48 -8.14 5.14 4.06
N PHE A 49 -8.69 6.35 4.19
CA PHE A 49 -8.21 7.51 3.44
C PHE A 49 -6.86 8.02 3.94
N GLU A 50 -6.55 7.85 5.23
CA GLU A 50 -5.23 8.14 5.79
C GLU A 50 -4.14 7.21 5.22
N ILE A 51 -4.44 5.91 5.11
CA ILE A 51 -3.56 4.94 4.43
C ILE A 51 -3.41 5.30 2.96
N LEU A 52 -4.50 5.68 2.28
CA LEU A 52 -4.44 6.11 0.88
C LEU A 52 -3.54 7.34 0.69
N SER A 53 -3.65 8.33 1.59
CA SER A 53 -2.79 9.53 1.58
C SER A 53 -1.32 9.18 1.80
N SER A 54 -1.05 8.23 2.72
CA SER A 54 0.29 7.71 2.97
C SER A 54 0.86 6.99 1.74
N PHE A 55 0.05 6.16 1.05
CA PHE A 55 0.47 5.49 -0.19
C PHE A 55 0.74 6.47 -1.33
N CYS A 56 -0.05 7.54 -1.44
CA CYS A 56 0.21 8.58 -2.42
C CYS A 56 1.50 9.35 -2.13
N SER A 57 1.80 9.62 -0.86
CA SER A 57 3.05 10.24 -0.44
C SER A 57 4.25 9.32 -0.74
N LEU A 58 4.14 8.04 -0.40
CA LEU A 58 5.16 7.05 -0.74
C LEU A 58 5.37 6.92 -2.25
N ALA A 59 4.29 6.93 -3.03
CA ALA A 59 4.40 6.88 -4.49
C ALA A 59 5.12 8.11 -5.05
N GLN A 60 4.87 9.29 -4.48
CA GLN A 60 5.59 10.53 -4.81
C GLN A 60 7.08 10.41 -4.48
N ASP A 61 7.42 9.93 -3.28
CA ASP A 61 8.82 9.73 -2.87
C ASP A 61 9.56 8.74 -3.77
N ILE A 62 8.92 7.62 -4.14
CA ILE A 62 9.48 6.64 -5.07
C ILE A 62 9.73 7.29 -6.43
N VAL A 63 8.77 8.08 -6.93
CA VAL A 63 8.89 8.79 -8.20
C VAL A 63 10.04 9.79 -8.16
N ASP A 64 10.15 10.59 -7.09
CA ASP A 64 11.19 11.61 -6.96
C ASP A 64 12.59 10.99 -6.82
N HIS A 65 12.72 9.91 -6.03
CA HIS A 65 13.97 9.15 -5.96
C HIS A 65 14.36 8.55 -7.30
N THR A 66 13.43 7.86 -7.96
CA THR A 66 13.75 7.14 -9.19
C THR A 66 13.99 8.11 -10.36
N LYS A 67 13.38 9.31 -10.33
CA LYS A 67 13.71 10.39 -11.26
C LYS A 67 15.16 10.87 -11.09
N ASN A 68 15.64 10.98 -9.85
CA ASN A 68 17.04 11.30 -9.59
C ASN A 68 17.96 10.17 -10.09
N ASP A 69 17.60 8.91 -9.85
CA ASP A 69 18.35 7.75 -10.34
C ASP A 69 18.49 7.81 -11.88
N VAL A 70 17.39 7.95 -12.63
CA VAL A 70 17.41 8.05 -14.10
C VAL A 70 18.16 9.30 -14.59
N SER A 71 18.01 10.44 -13.92
CA SER A 71 18.69 11.67 -14.32
C SER A 71 20.20 11.63 -14.05
N SER A 72 20.66 10.71 -13.19
CA SER A 72 22.07 10.48 -12.89
C SER A 72 22.73 9.45 -13.81
N GLU A 73 21.95 8.71 -14.60
CA GLU A 73 22.50 7.78 -15.58
C GLU A 73 23.00 8.53 -16.82
N GLU A 74 24.31 8.46 -17.07
CA GLU A 74 24.89 8.96 -18.31
C GLU A 74 24.77 7.92 -19.42
N PHE A 75 24.09 8.29 -20.50
CA PHE A 75 24.03 7.48 -21.70
C PHE A 75 25.32 7.68 -22.53
N VAL A 76 26.30 6.79 -22.30
CA VAL A 76 27.60 6.81 -22.98
C VAL A 76 27.71 5.62 -23.93
N THR A 77 27.83 5.90 -25.23
CA THR A 77 28.07 4.90 -26.27
C THR A 77 29.29 5.27 -27.09
N ILE A 78 30.07 4.26 -27.49
CA ILE A 78 31.20 4.41 -28.42
C ILE A 78 30.75 4.31 -29.89
N ASP A 79 29.55 3.80 -30.12
CA ASP A 79 28.99 3.58 -31.45
C ASP A 79 28.01 4.70 -31.82
N LEU A 80 28.01 5.08 -33.09
CA LEU A 80 27.01 6.00 -33.64
C LEU A 80 25.67 5.26 -33.72
N LEU A 81 24.79 5.50 -32.75
CA LEU A 81 23.48 4.86 -32.71
C LEU A 81 22.51 5.52 -33.70
N SER A 82 21.67 4.69 -34.32
CA SER A 82 20.50 5.18 -35.05
C SER A 82 19.42 5.69 -34.07
N ASP A 83 18.51 6.53 -34.55
CA ASP A 83 17.38 7.02 -33.75
C ASP A 83 16.55 5.87 -33.15
N GLU A 84 16.41 4.77 -33.90
CA GLU A 84 15.70 3.56 -33.46
C GLU A 84 16.41 2.87 -32.29
N GLN A 85 17.73 2.76 -32.34
CA GLN A 85 18.52 2.19 -31.25
C GLN A 85 18.44 3.06 -30.00
N VAL A 86 18.52 4.39 -30.15
CA VAL A 86 18.34 5.32 -29.02
C VAL A 86 16.96 5.16 -28.41
N GLN A 87 15.91 5.04 -29.22
CA GLN A 87 14.55 4.85 -28.72
C GLN A 87 14.40 3.54 -27.94
N HIS A 88 14.98 2.44 -28.44
CA HIS A 88 14.95 1.16 -27.74
C HIS A 88 15.64 1.21 -26.38
N GLU A 89 16.79 1.86 -26.28
CA GLU A 89 17.48 2.04 -25.00
C GLU A 89 16.66 2.89 -24.03
N VAL A 90 16.05 3.99 -24.51
CA VAL A 90 15.16 4.83 -23.69
C VAL A 90 13.94 4.04 -23.20
N ASP A 91 13.32 3.23 -24.05
CA ASP A 91 12.16 2.41 -23.69
C ASP A 91 12.53 1.35 -22.66
N ALA A 92 13.70 0.71 -22.80
CA ALA A 92 14.21 -0.25 -21.82
C ALA A 92 14.45 0.39 -20.44
N ILE A 93 15.03 1.61 -20.41
CA ILE A 93 15.21 2.38 -19.17
C ILE A 93 13.84 2.71 -18.53
N ILE A 94 12.86 3.14 -19.33
CA ILE A 94 11.50 3.44 -18.85
C ILE A 94 10.80 2.19 -18.31
N GLU A 95 10.97 1.03 -18.94
CA GLU A 95 10.38 -0.22 -18.48
C GLU A 95 11.04 -0.70 -17.17
N SER A 96 12.36 -0.66 -17.09
CA SER A 96 13.12 -0.92 -15.86
C SER A 96 12.66 0.00 -14.72
N PHE A 97 12.48 1.29 -15.01
CA PHE A 97 11.93 2.27 -14.09
C PHE A 97 10.55 1.85 -13.52
N LYS A 98 9.61 1.46 -14.40
CA LYS A 98 8.25 1.05 -13.98
C LYS A 98 8.29 -0.20 -13.10
N ASN A 99 9.12 -1.17 -13.46
CA ASN A 99 9.27 -2.42 -12.73
C ASN A 99 9.89 -2.20 -11.34
N SER A 100 10.93 -1.37 -11.26
CA SER A 100 11.58 -1.00 -9.99
C SER A 100 10.62 -0.28 -9.05
N ALA A 101 9.88 0.73 -9.55
CA ALA A 101 8.90 1.45 -8.75
C ALA A 101 7.79 0.54 -8.22
N SER A 102 7.28 -0.37 -9.07
CA SER A 102 6.25 -1.35 -8.69
C SER A 102 6.78 -2.32 -7.64
N ALA A 103 7.99 -2.84 -7.81
CA ALA A 103 8.62 -3.74 -6.85
C ALA A 103 8.82 -3.06 -5.48
N ARG A 104 9.28 -1.81 -5.44
CA ARG A 104 9.42 -1.03 -4.19
C ARG A 104 8.09 -0.87 -3.46
N MET A 105 7.01 -0.61 -4.19
CA MET A 105 5.67 -0.50 -3.60
C MET A 105 5.18 -1.84 -3.02
N ILE A 106 5.37 -2.94 -3.76
CA ILE A 106 5.00 -4.29 -3.30
C ILE A 106 5.80 -4.68 -2.06
N MET A 107 7.12 -4.48 -2.08
CA MET A 107 8.00 -4.76 -0.93
C MET A 107 7.56 -3.98 0.32
N PHE A 108 7.17 -2.72 0.16
CA PHE A 108 6.65 -1.93 1.28
C PHE A 108 5.34 -2.52 1.85
N LEU A 109 4.40 -2.92 0.99
CA LEU A 109 3.14 -3.54 1.42
C LEU A 109 3.37 -4.87 2.14
N ASP A 110 4.27 -5.69 1.63
CA ASP A 110 4.60 -6.99 2.22
C ASP A 110 5.33 -6.82 3.55
N TYR A 111 6.24 -5.84 3.64
CA TYR A 111 6.88 -5.46 4.90
C TYR A 111 5.83 -5.02 5.93
N PHE A 112 4.93 -4.11 5.56
CA PHE A 112 3.89 -3.60 6.46
C PHE A 112 2.97 -4.72 6.98
N ARG A 113 2.52 -5.62 6.09
CA ARG A 113 1.71 -6.79 6.47
C ARG A 113 2.47 -7.75 7.38
N SER A 114 3.75 -7.98 7.09
CA SER A 114 4.61 -8.85 7.89
C SER A 114 4.83 -8.26 9.28
N THR A 115 5.05 -6.96 9.40
CA THR A 115 5.18 -6.27 10.69
C THR A 115 3.90 -6.34 11.51
N ILE A 116 2.72 -6.13 10.90
CA ILE A 116 1.42 -6.27 11.60
C ILE A 116 1.26 -7.68 12.16
N ARG A 117 1.52 -8.71 11.34
CA ARG A 117 1.36 -10.11 11.72
C ARG A 117 2.39 -10.54 12.77
N GLY A 118 3.66 -10.20 12.57
CA GLY A 118 4.76 -10.58 13.46
C GLY A 118 4.67 -9.94 14.84
N ASN A 119 4.02 -8.78 14.96
CA ASN A 119 3.83 -8.08 16.23
C ASN A 119 2.42 -8.25 16.83
N TYR A 120 1.55 -9.05 16.19
CA TYR A 120 0.15 -9.23 16.61
C TYR A 120 -0.58 -7.89 16.83
N LEU A 121 -0.30 -6.88 15.99
CA LEU A 121 -0.95 -5.58 16.09
C LEU A 121 -2.43 -5.74 15.77
N ILE A 122 -3.29 -5.48 16.75
CA ILE A 122 -4.74 -5.61 16.61
C ILE A 122 -5.27 -4.32 15.98
N SER A 123 -6.04 -4.43 14.89
CA SER A 123 -6.67 -3.27 14.29
C SER A 123 -7.71 -2.68 15.25
N ALA A 124 -7.97 -1.37 15.16
CA ALA A 124 -8.92 -0.70 16.06
C ALA A 124 -10.33 -1.32 16.06
N LEU A 125 -10.67 -2.04 14.99
CA LEU A 125 -11.96 -2.74 14.83
C LEU A 125 -11.85 -4.26 14.96
N ASN A 126 -10.70 -4.80 15.38
CA ASN A 126 -10.44 -6.24 15.46
C ASN A 126 -10.74 -6.99 14.14
N THR A 127 -10.62 -6.32 13.00
CA THR A 127 -10.90 -6.91 11.68
C THR A 127 -9.81 -7.85 11.19
N ASN A 128 -8.64 -7.83 11.84
CA ASN A 128 -7.52 -8.71 11.53
C ASN A 128 -7.32 -9.85 12.54
N LEU A 129 -8.22 -9.97 13.53
CA LEU A 129 -8.10 -10.93 14.62
C LEU A 129 -9.46 -11.31 15.23
N ILE A 130 -9.67 -12.60 15.51
CA ILE A 130 -10.79 -13.08 16.33
C ILE A 130 -10.34 -13.22 17.77
N VAL A 131 -11.04 -12.54 18.68
CA VAL A 131 -10.86 -12.62 20.13
C VAL A 131 -11.82 -13.65 20.70
N GLU A 132 -11.29 -14.74 21.25
CA GLU A 132 -12.12 -15.77 21.92
C GLU A 132 -11.94 -15.73 23.42
N ILE A 133 -13.06 -15.63 24.15
CA ILE A 133 -13.10 -15.70 25.61
C ILE A 133 -13.73 -17.05 25.99
N PRO A 134 -12.96 -18.00 26.54
CA PRO A 134 -13.50 -19.28 26.98
C PRO A 134 -14.43 -19.10 28.20
N TYR A 135 -15.62 -19.68 28.15
CA TYR A 135 -16.70 -19.56 29.15
C TYR A 135 -16.44 -20.29 30.49
N ASN A 136 -15.20 -20.63 30.84
CA ASN A 136 -14.92 -21.27 32.14
C ASN A 136 -14.61 -20.22 33.21
N PHE A 137 -15.62 -19.91 34.02
CA PHE A 137 -15.65 -18.85 35.04
C PHE A 137 -14.68 -19.02 36.22
N SER A 138 -13.80 -20.04 36.21
CA SER A 138 -13.12 -20.51 37.42
C SER A 138 -11.60 -20.45 37.40
N VAL A 139 -10.93 -20.29 36.26
CA VAL A 139 -9.45 -20.31 36.22
C VAL A 139 -8.94 -19.43 35.08
N ARG A 140 -8.25 -18.33 35.44
CA ARG A 140 -7.51 -17.39 34.57
C ARG A 140 -8.15 -17.11 33.21
N MET A 141 -8.73 -15.92 33.02
CA MET A 141 -9.01 -15.40 31.68
C MET A 141 -7.71 -15.37 30.86
N TYR A 142 -7.59 -16.27 29.89
CA TYR A 142 -6.64 -16.14 28.80
C TYR A 142 -7.43 -15.80 27.54
N THR A 143 -6.98 -14.77 26.85
CA THR A 143 -7.56 -14.35 25.57
C THR A 143 -6.82 -15.09 24.46
N ILE A 144 -7.55 -15.86 23.65
CA ILE A 144 -6.97 -16.48 22.45
C ILE A 144 -7.08 -15.46 21.32
N LEU A 145 -5.94 -15.13 20.72
CA LEU A 145 -5.83 -14.22 19.59
C LEU A 145 -5.60 -15.06 18.33
N ASN A 146 -6.61 -15.20 17.48
CA ASN A 146 -6.49 -15.92 16.21
C ASN A 146 -6.44 -14.92 15.05
N PRO A 147 -5.35 -14.87 14.26
CA PRO A 147 -5.31 -14.02 13.08
C PRO A 147 -6.38 -14.45 12.07
N THR A 148 -7.03 -13.48 11.44
CA THR A 148 -7.98 -13.76 10.35
C THR A 148 -7.23 -13.85 9.02
N MET A 149 -7.37 -14.98 8.34
CA MET A 149 -6.93 -15.16 6.96
C MET A 149 -8.13 -14.98 6.02
N TYR A 150 -7.91 -14.32 4.89
CA TYR A 150 -8.91 -14.26 3.84
C TYR A 150 -8.80 -15.54 3.01
N THR A 151 -9.85 -16.36 3.03
CA THR A 151 -9.98 -17.50 2.12
C THR A 151 -10.93 -17.12 0.99
N LEU A 152 -10.51 -17.40 -0.24
CA LEU A 152 -11.36 -17.28 -1.42
C LEU A 152 -12.30 -18.48 -1.43
N THR A 153 -13.57 -18.27 -1.08
CA THR A 153 -14.61 -19.25 -1.35
C THR A 153 -15.17 -18.98 -2.76
N ASN A 154 -15.05 -19.97 -3.64
CA ASN A 154 -15.58 -19.94 -5.02
C ASN A 154 -15.12 -18.72 -5.87
N GLY A 155 -13.89 -18.24 -5.66
CA GLY A 155 -13.25 -17.23 -6.51
C GLY A 155 -13.84 -15.82 -6.48
N SER A 156 -14.86 -15.56 -5.65
CA SER A 156 -15.60 -14.29 -5.68
C SER A 156 -16.04 -13.78 -4.31
N ILE A 157 -15.97 -14.60 -3.25
CA ILE A 157 -16.31 -14.17 -1.89
C ILE A 157 -15.07 -14.32 -0.99
N LEU A 158 -14.66 -13.21 -0.37
CA LEU A 158 -13.62 -13.19 0.66
C LEU A 158 -14.30 -13.51 1.99
N THR A 159 -14.07 -14.69 2.52
CA THR A 159 -14.53 -15.09 3.87
C THR A 159 -13.38 -14.97 4.86
N CYS A 160 -13.64 -14.41 6.03
CA CYS A 160 -12.69 -14.43 7.15
C CYS A 160 -12.69 -15.85 7.74
N SER A 161 -11.57 -16.56 7.63
CA SER A 161 -11.37 -17.87 8.26
C SER A 161 -10.28 -17.81 9.31
N LYS A 162 -10.40 -18.64 10.35
CA LYS A 162 -9.31 -18.87 11.30
C LYS A 162 -8.15 -19.55 10.59
N ASP A 163 -6.93 -19.17 10.93
CA ASP A 163 -5.77 -20.03 10.67
C ASP A 163 -5.97 -21.32 11.48
N ASN A 164 -6.07 -22.45 10.79
CA ASN A 164 -5.88 -23.75 11.43
C ASN A 164 -4.37 -24.05 11.37
N PRO A 165 -3.72 -24.36 12.51
CA PRO A 165 -2.34 -24.83 12.51
C PRO A 165 -2.16 -26.14 11.73
#